data_AF-A0A7C1D250-F1
#
_entry.id   AF-A0A7C1D250-F1
#
_cell.length_a   1.000
_cell.length_b   1.000
_cell.length_c   1.000
_cell.angle_alpha   90.00
_cell.angle_beta   90.00
_cell.angle_gamma   90.00
#
_symmetry.space_group_name_H-M   'P 1'
#
loop_
_entity.id
_entity.type
_entity.pdbx_description
1 polymer ?
#
loop_
_entity_poly.entity_id
_entity_poly.type
_entity_poly.pdbx_seq_one_letter_code
_entity_poly.pdbx_strand_id
1 'polypeptide(L)' 'MINEYWLLIFTTFNKSVFQNTTKKVQIRNQLMLDLADEVVVAYASEKGKLRELIDKDYLKMKKLAFLD' A
#
# COMPACT_ATOMS: atom_id res chain seq x y z
N MET A 1 1.97 10.75 30.12
CA MET A 1 0.96 11.02 29.07
C MET A 1 1.62 10.76 27.73
N ILE A 2 1.24 9.66 27.07
CA ILE A 2 1.63 9.41 25.68
C ILE A 2 0.59 10.13 24.83
N ASN A 3 1.04 11.03 23.97
CA ASN A 3 0.19 11.80 23.06
C ASN A 3 -0.40 10.82 22.03
N GLU A 4 -1.73 10.85 21.80
CA GLU A 4 -2.48 9.76 21.16
C GLU A 4 -2.21 9.53 19.66
N TYR A 5 -1.33 10.31 19.02
CA TYR A 5 -1.08 10.21 17.58
C TYR A 5 0.41 10.36 17.26
N TRP A 6 1.10 9.23 17.14
CA TRP A 6 2.46 9.17 16.59
C TRP A 6 2.40 8.73 15.12
N LEU A 7 2.87 9.59 14.23
CA LEU A 7 3.00 9.27 12.81
C LEU A 7 4.42 8.80 12.51
N LEU A 8 4.56 7.57 12.01
CA LEU A 8 5.81 7.04 11.50
C LEU A 8 5.81 7.07 9.98
N ILE A 9 6.78 7.77 9.39
CA ILE A 9 7.07 7.71 7.96
C ILE A 9 8.34 6.87 7.77
N PHE A 10 8.26 5.84 6.95
CA PHE A 10 9.38 4.93 6.68
C PHE A 10 9.53 4.64 5.19
N THR A 11 10.72 4.21 4.79
CA THR A 11 11.07 3.91 3.40
C THR A 11 12.12 2.81 3.35
N THR A 12 12.03 1.92 2.37
CA THR A 12 13.08 0.93 2.05
C THR A 12 14.18 1.50 1.16
N PHE A 13 14.06 2.78 0.76
CA PHE A 13 15.00 3.44 -0.12
C PHE A 13 16.00 4.28 0.67
N ASN A 14 17.27 4.23 0.25
CA ASN A 14 18.29 5.10 0.82
C ASN A 14 18.09 6.57 0.37
N LYS A 15 18.86 7.47 0.97
CA LYS A 15 18.75 8.93 0.75
C LYS A 15 19.06 9.38 -0.69
N SER A 16 19.73 8.57 -1.50
CA SER A 16 20.08 8.95 -2.89
C SER A 16 18.98 8.62 -3.89
N VAL A 17 17.90 7.96 -3.48
CA VAL A 17 16.78 7.59 -4.35
C VAL A 17 15.74 8.72 -4.43
N PHE A 18 15.82 9.55 -5.47
CA PHE A 18 14.89 10.68 -5.68
C PHE A 18 13.73 10.40 -6.65
N GLN A 19 13.93 9.57 -7.68
CA GLN A 19 12.92 9.39 -8.74
C GLN A 19 11.90 8.31 -8.40
N ASN A 20 10.60 8.58 -8.58
CA ASN A 20 9.55 7.59 -8.45
C ASN A 20 9.34 6.83 -9.76
N THR A 21 9.76 5.56 -9.82
CA THR A 21 9.55 4.69 -10.99
C THR A 21 8.43 3.68 -10.71
N THR A 22 7.80 3.11 -11.74
CA THR A 22 6.76 2.07 -11.57
C THR A 22 7.22 0.93 -10.66
N LYS A 23 8.49 0.50 -10.79
CA LYS A 23 9.09 -0.53 -9.93
C LYS A 23 9.18 -0.10 -8.46
N LYS A 24 9.53 1.17 -8.18
CA LYS A 24 9.60 1.69 -6.81
C LYS A 24 8.22 1.84 -6.17
N VAL A 25 7.22 2.27 -6.94
CA VAL A 25 5.81 2.30 -6.49
C VAL A 25 5.34 0.90 -6.10
N GLN A 26 5.68 -0.11 -6.91
CA GLN A 26 5.33 -1.51 -6.61
C GLN A 26 6.00 -1.99 -5.31
N ILE A 27 7.28 -1.71 -5.11
CA ILE A 27 8.02 -2.07 -3.87
C ILE A 27 7.36 -1.42 -2.65
N ARG A 28 7.05 -0.11 -2.71
CA ARG A 28 6.37 0.59 -1.61
C ARG A 28 4.99 0.00 -1.33
N ASN A 29 4.19 -0.23 -2.37
CA ASN A 29 2.85 -0.80 -2.19
C ASN A 29 2.93 -2.20 -1.57
N GLN A 30 3.86 -3.03 -2.03
CA GLN A 30 4.09 -4.35 -1.45
C GLN A 30 4.43 -4.25 0.04
N LEU A 31 5.38 -3.39 0.41
CA LEU A 31 5.75 -3.16 1.81
C LEU A 31 4.56 -2.72 2.66
N MET A 32 3.72 -1.81 2.16
CA MET A 32 2.50 -1.37 2.85
C MET A 32 1.50 -2.52 3.05
N LEU A 33 1.33 -3.39 2.04
CA LEU A 33 0.45 -4.54 2.10
C LEU A 33 0.96 -5.63 3.05
N ASP A 34 2.27 -5.86 3.09
CA ASP A 34 2.90 -6.85 3.96
C ASP A 34 2.63 -6.53 5.43
N LEU A 35 2.71 -5.24 5.79
CA LEU A 35 2.55 -4.72 7.14
C LEU A 35 1.08 -4.62 7.59
N ALA A 36 0.14 -4.46 6.66
CA ALA A 36 -1.27 -4.25 7.00
C ALA A 36 -1.98 -5.57 7.33
N ASP A 37 -2.74 -5.61 8.43
CA ASP A 37 -3.64 -6.75 8.72
C ASP A 37 -4.92 -6.70 7.85
N GLU A 38 -5.41 -5.49 7.58
CA GLU A 38 -6.62 -5.22 6.79
C GLU A 38 -6.35 -4.08 5.80
N VAL A 39 -6.91 -4.19 4.60
CA VAL A 39 -6.81 -3.18 3.54
C VAL A 39 -8.22 -2.78 3.11
N VAL A 40 -8.51 -1.49 3.18
CA VAL A 40 -9.81 -0.94 2.75
C VAL A 40 -9.62 -0.14 1.47
N VAL A 41 -10.40 -0.46 0.44
CA VAL A 41 -10.37 0.21 -0.86
C VAL A 41 -11.69 0.93 -1.07
N ALA A 42 -11.66 2.26 -0.95
CA ALA A 42 -12.86 3.06 -1.19
C ALA A 42 -13.29 3.09 -2.66
N TYR A 43 -12.32 3.07 -3.58
CA TYR A 43 -12.59 3.10 -5.02
C TYR A 43 -11.38 2.59 -5.80
N ALA A 44 -11.63 1.78 -6.82
CA ALA A 44 -10.63 1.39 -7.81
C ALA A 44 -11.27 1.36 -9.20
N SER A 45 -10.71 2.10 -10.16
CA SER A 45 -11.19 2.01 -11.54
C SER A 45 -10.78 0.68 -12.18
N GLU A 46 -11.61 0.15 -13.07
CA GLU A 46 -11.43 -1.18 -13.69
C GLU A 46 -10.08 -1.36 -14.39
N LYS A 47 -9.52 -0.28 -14.96
CA LYS A 47 -8.21 -0.28 -15.65
C LYS A 47 -7.10 0.41 -14.85
N GLY A 48 -7.32 0.63 -13.56
CA GLY A 48 -6.40 1.34 -12.69
C GLY A 48 -5.31 0.42 -12.12
N LYS A 49 -4.13 0.99 -11.84
CA LYS A 49 -3.02 0.28 -11.18
C LYS A 49 -3.39 -0.30 -9.80
N LEU A 50 -4.41 0.27 -9.14
CA LEU A 50 -4.95 -0.25 -7.89
C LEU A 50 -5.76 -1.54 -8.12
N ARG A 51 -6.52 -1.63 -9.21
CA ARG A 51 -7.23 -2.85 -9.58
C ARG A 51 -6.26 -3.98 -9.93
N GLU A 52 -5.22 -3.67 -10.70
CA GLU A 52 -4.12 -4.60 -10.98
C GLU A 52 -3.40 -5.08 -9.70
N LEU A 53 -3.35 -4.25 -8.65
CA LEU A 53 -2.77 -4.62 -7.36
C LEU A 53 -3.70 -5.58 -6.60
N ILE A 54 -5.00 -5.26 -6.55
CA ILE A 54 -6.06 -6.04 -5.89
C ILE A 54 -6.20 -7.43 -6.49
N ASP A 55 -6.15 -7.52 -7.81
CA ASP A 55 -6.35 -8.79 -8.52
C ASP A 55 -5.16 -9.76 -8.35
N LYS A 56 -4.05 -9.33 -7.70
CA LYS A 56 -2.97 -10.23 -7.31
C LYS A 56 -3.36 -11.08 -6.12
N ASP A 57 -3.00 -12.37 -6.18
CA ASP A 57 -3.31 -13.37 -5.14
C ASP A 57 -2.84 -12.98 -3.73
N TYR A 58 -1.85 -12.09 -3.63
CA TYR A 58 -1.33 -11.59 -2.36
C TYR A 58 -2.37 -10.85 -1.50
N LEU A 59 -3.28 -10.10 -2.13
CA LEU A 59 -4.33 -9.38 -1.42
C LEU A 59 -5.49 -10.28 -1.00
N LYS A 60 -5.60 -11.51 -1.54
CA LYS A 60 -6.59 -12.51 -1.13
C LYS A 60 -6.32 -13.10 0.26
N MET A 61 -5.09 -12.95 0.77
CA MET A 61 -4.69 -13.40 2.11
C MET A 61 -4.94 -12.34 3.20
N LYS A 62 -5.35 -11.14 2.81
CA LYS A 62 -5.65 -10.02 3.72
C LYS A 62 -7.16 -9.77 3.70
N LYS A 63 -7.71 -9.25 4.81
CA LYS A 63 -9.12 -8.84 4.84
C LYS A 63 -9.26 -7.60 3.94
N LEU A 64 -9.93 -7.77 2.80
CA LEU A 64 -10.18 -6.71 1.82
C LEU A 64 -11.64 -6.25 1.94
N ALA A 65 -11.84 -4.95 2.17
CA ALA A 65 -13.16 -4.33 2.18
C ALA A 65 -13.26 -3.28 1.09
N PHE A 66 -14.39 -3.26 0.38
CA PHE A 66 -14.77 -2.16 -0.51
C PHE A 66 -15.78 -1.28 0.24
N LEU A 67 -15.65 0.04 0.09
CA LEU A 67 -16.69 0.96 0.54
C LEU A 67 -17.60 1.20 -0.67
N ASP A 68 -18.84 0.73 -0.56
CA ASP A 68 -19.90 0.92 -1.55
C ASP A 68 -20.42 2.36 -1.57
#